data_AF-A0A497UPX6-F1
#
_entry.id   AF-A0A497UPX6-F1
#
_cell.length_a   1.000
_cell.length_b   1.000
_cell.length_c   1.000
_cell.angle_alpha   90.00
_cell.angle_beta   90.00
_cell.angle_gamma   90.00
#
_symmetry.space_group_name_H-M   'P 1'
#
loop_
_entity.id
_entity.type
_entity.pdbx_description
1 polymer ?
#
loop_
_entity_poly.entity_id
_entity_poly.type
_entity_poly.pdbx_seq_one_letter_code
_entity_poly.pdbx_strand_id
1 'polypeptide(L)'
;METPLTHQETLQFAEVYLSDIAPLKTIFFQAFPKNQDITPAFGVPFLIAKKENKTVAFASFIFNSKDEIDFNVYNASVMTDEEKLIFVSFVTDYIKKQDNGKFRNPEQLKNMINKILQWLN
;
A
#
# COMPACT_ATOMS: atom_id res chain seq x y z
N MET A 1 -42.71 1.80 -0.44
CA MET A 1 -41.68 2.85 -0.43
C MET A 1 -40.36 2.15 -0.63
N GLU A 2 -39.74 2.34 -1.79
CA GLU A 2 -38.46 1.75 -2.11
C GLU A 2 -37.38 2.58 -1.41
N THR A 3 -36.73 2.01 -0.39
CA THR A 3 -35.51 2.59 0.17
C THR A 3 -34.41 2.52 -0.89
N PRO A 4 -33.76 3.62 -1.27
CA PRO A 4 -32.57 3.53 -2.09
C PRO A 4 -31.52 2.83 -1.23
N LEU A 5 -31.15 1.61 -1.63
CA LEU A 5 -29.97 0.91 -1.14
C LEU A 5 -28.79 1.84 -1.40
N THR A 6 -28.45 2.66 -0.40
CA THR A 6 -27.22 3.43 -0.41
C THR A 6 -26.15 2.35 -0.30
N HIS A 7 -25.59 1.94 -1.44
CA HIS A 7 -24.39 1.12 -1.48
C HIS A 7 -23.33 1.94 -0.72
N GLN A 8 -23.21 1.71 0.58
CA GLN A 8 -22.01 2.07 1.30
C GLN A 8 -20.95 1.15 0.70
N GLU A 9 -20.24 1.63 -0.32
CA GLU A 9 -19.12 0.92 -0.91
C GLU A 9 -18.13 0.64 0.21
N THR A 10 -18.15 -0.58 0.74
CA THR A 10 -17.31 -0.93 1.88
C THR A 10 -15.89 -1.14 1.39
N LEU A 11 -14.96 -0.39 1.97
CA LEU A 11 -13.53 -0.65 1.82
C LEU A 11 -13.20 -2.01 2.40
N GLN A 12 -12.58 -2.85 1.58
CA GLN A 12 -12.07 -4.14 1.98
C GLN A 12 -10.54 -4.07 2.07
N PHE A 13 -9.97 -4.67 3.11
CA PHE A 13 -8.53 -4.71 3.31
C PHE A 13 -8.01 -6.13 3.17
N ALA A 14 -6.89 -6.30 2.48
CA ALA A 14 -6.26 -7.60 2.25
C ALA A 14 -4.75 -7.50 2.19
N GLU A 15 -4.06 -8.62 2.37
CA GLU A 15 -2.62 -8.73 2.08
C GLU A 15 -2.36 -8.68 0.57
N VAL A 16 -1.17 -8.20 0.19
CA VAL A 16 -0.76 -8.12 -1.21
C VAL A 16 -0.43 -9.52 -1.75
N TYR A 17 -0.99 -9.88 -2.90
CA TYR A 17 -0.54 -11.02 -3.70
C TYR A 17 0.15 -10.55 -4.99
N LEU A 18 0.88 -11.45 -5.65
CA LEU A 18 1.56 -11.16 -6.93
C LEU A 18 0.59 -10.64 -8.01
N SER A 19 -0.67 -11.10 -7.99
CA SER A 19 -1.72 -10.64 -8.90
C SER A 19 -2.11 -9.17 -8.69
N ASP A 20 -1.86 -8.60 -7.51
CA ASP A 20 -2.24 -7.21 -7.21
C ASP A 20 -1.19 -6.19 -7.68
N ILE A 21 0.01 -6.64 -8.08
CA ILE A 21 1.18 -5.79 -8.39
C ILE A 21 0.92 -4.80 -9.53
N ALA A 22 0.27 -5.24 -10.61
CA ALA A 22 0.01 -4.36 -11.76
C ALA A 22 -0.87 -3.15 -11.37
N PRO A 23 -1.98 -3.32 -10.64
CA PRO A 23 -2.71 -2.21 -10.02
C PRO A 23 -1.85 -1.31 -9.12
N LEU A 24 -0.92 -1.87 -8.33
CA LEU A 24 -0.08 -1.08 -7.43
C LEU A 24 0.87 -0.15 -8.20
N LYS A 25 1.48 -0.63 -9.29
CA LYS A 25 2.32 0.20 -10.17
C LYS A 25 1.54 1.41 -10.69
N THR A 26 0.31 1.19 -11.15
CA THR A 26 -0.55 2.27 -11.64
C THR A 26 -0.81 3.33 -10.57
N ILE A 27 -1.17 2.91 -9.35
CA ILE A 27 -1.40 3.83 -8.23
C ILE A 27 -0.10 4.58 -7.87
N PHE A 28 1.04 3.89 -7.87
CA PHE A 28 2.33 4.49 -7.57
C PHE A 28 2.71 5.58 -8.60
N PHE A 29 2.57 5.31 -9.89
CA PHE A 29 2.86 6.31 -10.93
C PHE A 29 1.88 7.49 -10.91
N GLN A 30 0.65 7.32 -10.42
CA GLN A 30 -0.24 8.46 -10.17
C GLN A 30 0.31 9.39 -9.08
N ALA A 31 0.92 8.84 -8.03
CA ALA A 31 1.57 9.61 -6.99
C ALA A 31 2.91 10.25 -7.46
N PHE A 32 3.59 9.62 -8.42
CA PHE A 32 4.86 10.09 -9.00
C PHE A 32 4.82 10.15 -10.54
N PRO A 33 4.03 11.06 -11.14
CA PRO A 33 3.78 11.07 -12.58
C PRO A 33 5.01 11.39 -13.44
N LYS A 34 6.10 11.87 -12.82
CA LYS A 34 7.38 12.17 -13.49
C LYS A 34 8.32 10.96 -13.58
N ASN A 35 8.02 9.88 -12.88
CA ASN A 35 8.87 8.70 -12.83
C ASN A 35 8.44 7.70 -13.91
N GLN A 36 9.37 7.27 -14.77
CA GLN A 36 9.12 6.23 -15.76
C GLN A 36 9.37 4.82 -15.21
N ASP A 37 10.15 4.73 -14.13
CA ASP A 37 10.55 3.48 -13.48
C ASP A 37 10.09 3.40 -12.02
N ILE A 38 9.99 2.17 -11.51
CA ILE A 38 9.74 1.95 -10.09
C ILE A 38 11.01 2.33 -9.32
N THR A 39 10.84 3.19 -8.32
CA THR A 39 11.93 3.69 -7.46
C THR A 39 11.87 3.03 -6.08
N PRO A 40 12.94 3.12 -5.26
CA PRO A 40 12.93 2.57 -3.90
C PRO A 40 11.77 3.05 -3.02
N ALA A 41 11.14 4.20 -3.34
CA ALA A 41 9.96 4.69 -2.65
C ALA A 41 8.75 3.75 -2.77
N PHE A 42 8.67 2.95 -3.84
CA PHE A 42 7.64 1.90 -3.98
C PHE A 42 7.67 0.91 -2.82
N GLY A 43 8.86 0.65 -2.26
CA GLY A 43 9.04 -0.14 -1.07
C GLY A 43 8.66 -1.61 -1.25
N VAL A 44 8.22 -2.23 -0.15
CA VAL A 44 7.67 -3.59 -0.13
C VAL A 44 6.18 -3.51 0.20
N PRO A 45 5.29 -3.63 -0.80
CA PRO A 45 3.85 -3.64 -0.56
C PRO A 45 3.43 -4.82 0.32
N PHE A 46 2.56 -4.56 1.30
CA PHE A 46 2.10 -5.61 2.23
C PHE A 46 0.58 -5.60 2.46
N LEU A 47 -0.10 -4.47 2.28
CA LEU A 47 -1.56 -4.38 2.37
C LEU A 47 -2.15 -3.60 1.21
N ILE A 48 -3.38 -3.94 0.83
CA ILE A 48 -4.19 -3.24 -0.16
C ILE A 48 -5.56 -2.87 0.39
N ALA A 49 -6.09 -1.76 -0.10
CA ALA A 49 -7.48 -1.38 0.08
C ALA A 49 -8.22 -1.55 -1.25
N LYS A 50 -9.35 -2.25 -1.21
CA LYS A 50 -10.21 -2.54 -2.35
C LYS A 50 -11.57 -1.88 -2.19
N LYS A 51 -12.08 -1.32 -3.27
CA LYS A 51 -13.41 -0.74 -3.41
C LYS A 51 -14.01 -1.28 -4.70
N GLU A 52 -15.19 -1.90 -4.63
CA GLU A 52 -15.83 -2.57 -5.78
C GLU A 52 -14.89 -3.52 -6.54
N ASN A 53 -14.14 -4.37 -5.82
CA ASN A 53 -13.11 -5.28 -6.35
C ASN A 53 -11.92 -4.62 -7.07
N LYS A 54 -11.80 -3.30 -7.04
CA LYS A 54 -10.63 -2.56 -7.56
C LYS A 54 -9.73 -2.14 -6.43
N THR A 55 -8.43 -2.33 -6.60
CA THR A 55 -7.44 -1.78 -5.67
C THR A 55 -7.43 -0.26 -5.80
N VAL A 56 -7.69 0.44 -4.70
CA VAL A 56 -7.74 1.91 -4.63
C VAL A 56 -6.61 2.50 -3.78
N ALA A 57 -5.97 1.68 -2.94
CA ALA A 57 -4.77 2.06 -2.22
C ALA A 57 -3.92 0.86 -1.85
N PHE A 58 -2.66 1.10 -1.50
CA PHE A 58 -1.79 0.10 -0.88
C PHE A 58 -0.84 0.74 0.13
N ALA A 59 -0.39 -0.09 1.07
CA ALA A 59 0.64 0.27 2.03
C ALA A 59 1.92 -0.50 1.71
N SER A 60 3.06 0.21 1.77
CA SER A 60 4.38 -0.35 1.57
C SER A 60 5.32 0.00 2.70
N PHE A 61 6.17 -0.95 3.09
CA PHE A 61 7.32 -0.67 3.93
C PHE A 61 8.37 0.09 3.13
N ILE A 62 8.90 1.16 3.72
CA ILE A 62 9.90 2.05 3.12
C ILE A 62 10.97 2.39 4.16
N PHE A 63 12.04 3.06 3.71
CA PHE A 63 12.95 3.77 4.60
C PHE A 63 12.53 5.22 4.72
N ASN A 64 12.48 5.74 5.94
CA ASN A 64 12.35 7.16 6.17
C ASN A 64 13.70 7.89 6.02
N SER A 65 13.72 9.21 6.23
CA SER A 65 14.93 10.03 6.12
C SER A 65 16.03 9.74 7.16
N LYS A 66 15.74 8.90 8.15
CA LYS A 66 16.67 8.46 9.20
C LYS A 66 17.15 7.02 8.98
N ASP A 67 16.90 6.43 7.81
CA ASP A 67 17.18 5.03 7.49
C ASP A 67 16.45 4.02 8.42
N GLU A 68 15.36 4.45 9.05
CA GLU A 68 14.50 3.59 9.87
C GLU A 68 13.39 3.00 9.00
N ILE A 69 12.93 1.81 9.39
CA ILE A 69 11.79 1.16 8.75
C ILE A 69 10.52 1.92 9.11
N ASP A 70 9.81 2.36 8.09
CA ASP A 70 8.53 3.04 8.19
C ASP A 70 7.57 2.47 7.14
N PHE A 71 6.36 3.01 7.05
CA PHE A 71 5.44 2.70 5.97
C PHE A 71 4.91 3.96 5.29
N ASN A 72 4.54 3.82 4.02
CA ASN A 72 3.79 4.83 3.30
C ASN A 72 2.52 4.24 2.70
N VAL A 73 1.49 5.07 2.57
CA VAL A 73 0.22 4.71 1.94
C VAL A 73 0.08 5.50 0.65
N TYR A 74 -0.05 4.75 -0.44
CA TYR A 74 -0.32 5.28 -1.78
C TYR A 74 -1.77 5.05 -2.11
N ASN A 75 -2.49 6.09 -2.51
CA ASN A 75 -3.90 6.02 -2.84
C ASN A 75 -4.17 6.61 -4.23
N ALA A 76 -5.12 6.00 -4.94
CA ALA A 76 -5.69 6.56 -6.15
C ALA A 76 -6.54 7.79 -5.81
N SER A 77 -6.77 8.65 -6.81
CA SER A 77 -7.60 9.85 -6.70
C SER A 77 -9.07 9.58 -6.36
N VAL A 78 -9.54 8.34 -6.57
CA VAL A 78 -10.90 7.91 -6.24
C VAL A 78 -11.11 7.66 -4.74
N MET A 79 -10.04 7.50 -3.97
CA MET A 79 -10.12 7.30 -2.52
C MET A 79 -10.26 8.65 -1.80
N THR A 80 -11.24 8.78 -0.91
CA THR A 80 -11.43 10.00 -0.12
C THR A 80 -10.46 10.10 1.05
N ASP A 81 -10.33 11.28 1.65
CA ASP A 81 -9.47 11.48 2.83
C ASP A 81 -9.96 10.68 4.05
N GLU A 82 -11.27 10.55 4.25
CA GLU A 82 -11.86 9.73 5.32
C GLU A 82 -11.51 8.25 5.15
N GLU A 83 -11.67 7.74 3.92
CA GLU A 83 -11.31 6.37 3.56
C GLU A 83 -9.81 6.12 3.79
N LYS A 84 -8.97 7.09 3.42
CA LYS A 84 -7.52 7.03 3.62
C LYS A 84 -7.16 6.95 5.11
N LEU A 85 -7.80 7.76 5.95
CA LEU A 85 -7.59 7.73 7.40
C LEU A 85 -7.97 6.36 8.00
N ILE A 86 -9.09 5.78 7.56
CA ILE A 86 -9.51 4.43 7.97
C ILE A 86 -8.45 3.40 7.59
N PHE A 87 -7.94 3.46 6.35
CA PHE A 87 -6.91 2.54 5.89
C PHE A 87 -5.59 2.71 6.65
N VAL A 88 -5.15 3.94 6.90
CA VAL A 88 -3.94 4.23 7.73
C VAL A 88 -4.11 3.68 9.15
N SER A 89 -5.28 3.82 9.76
CA SER A 89 -5.57 3.23 11.07
C SER A 89 -5.48 1.70 11.03
N PHE A 90 -6.08 1.07 10.01
CA PHE A 90 -6.00 -0.37 9.83
C PHE A 90 -4.56 -0.86 9.65
N VAL A 91 -3.76 -0.19 8.82
CA VAL A 91 -2.33 -0.51 8.60
C VAL A 91 -1.55 -0.41 9.91
N THR A 92 -1.78 0.65 10.68
CA THR A 92 -1.12 0.86 11.97
C THR A 92 -1.44 -0.27 12.96
N ASP A 93 -2.72 -0.67 13.04
CA ASP A 93 -3.15 -1.76 13.91
C ASP A 93 -2.65 -3.13 13.43
N TYR A 94 -2.61 -3.36 12.12
CA TYR A 94 -2.04 -4.57 11.53
C TYR A 94 -0.55 -4.71 11.90
N ILE A 95 0.23 -3.65 11.75
CA ILE A 95 1.66 -3.64 12.11
C ILE A 95 1.84 -3.91 13.62
N LYS A 96 1.04 -3.27 14.49
CA LYS A 96 1.09 -3.50 15.94
C LYS A 96 0.77 -4.94 16.33
N LYS A 97 -0.17 -5.58 15.63
CA LYS A 97 -0.59 -6.97 15.89
C LYS A 97 0.41 -8.02 15.40
N GLN A 98 1.23 -7.70 14.39
CA GLN A 98 2.19 -8.63 13.78
C GLN A 98 3.44 -8.92 14.64
N ASP A 99 3.46 -8.53 15.92
CA ASP A 99 4.54 -8.73 16.91
C ASP A 99 5.93 -9.00 16.29
N ASN A 100 6.57 -7.91 15.84
CA ASN A 100 8.01 -7.68 16.03
C ASN A 100 9.06 -8.62 15.41
N GLY A 101 8.73 -9.50 14.46
CA GLY A 101 9.72 -10.39 13.84
C GLY A 101 10.23 -9.96 12.46
N LYS A 102 9.30 -9.77 11.51
CA LYS A 102 9.64 -9.77 10.07
C LYS A 102 10.17 -8.43 9.53
N PHE A 103 9.90 -7.33 10.22
CA PHE A 103 10.19 -5.98 9.70
C PHE A 103 11.05 -5.14 10.67
N ARG A 104 11.82 -5.80 11.54
CA ARG A 104 12.79 -5.12 12.43
C ARG A 104 14.21 -5.09 11.89
N ASN A 105 14.46 -5.72 10.74
CA ASN A 105 15.80 -5.79 10.15
C ASN A 105 15.89 -4.88 8.92
N PRO A 106 16.52 -3.69 9.04
CA PRO A 106 16.78 -2.78 7.93
C PRO A 106 17.48 -3.46 6.75
N GLU A 107 18.46 -4.33 6.99
CA GLU A 107 19.17 -5.00 5.88
C GLU A 107 18.25 -5.93 5.09
N GLN A 108 17.33 -6.63 5.77
CA GLN A 108 16.34 -7.47 5.09
C GLN A 108 15.38 -6.63 4.25
N LEU A 109 14.87 -5.51 4.78
CA LEU A 109 14.00 -4.62 4.03
C LEU A 109 14.71 -4.07 2.79
N LYS A 110 15.95 -3.58 2.95
CA LYS A 110 16.76 -3.08 1.82
C LYS A 110 16.96 -4.13 0.74
N ASN A 111 17.25 -5.37 1.14
CA ASN A 111 17.42 -6.47 0.19
C ASN A 111 16.10 -6.83 -0.51
N MET A 112 14.96 -6.79 0.20
CA MET A 112 13.63 -7.02 -0.39
C MET A 112 13.24 -5.92 -1.38
N ILE A 113 13.47 -4.65 -1.04
CA ILE A 113 13.25 -3.52 -1.95
C ILE A 113 14.08 -3.71 -3.22
N ASN A 114 15.38 -4.00 -3.10
CA ASN A 114 16.23 -4.22 -4.26
C ASN A 114 15.75 -5.38 -5.16
N LYS A 115 15.29 -6.49 -4.57
CA LYS A 115 14.73 -7.61 -5.32
C LYS A 115 13.44 -7.23 -6.06
N ILE A 116 12.56 -6.49 -5.42
CA ILE A 116 11.32 -5.99 -6.05
C ILE A 116 11.67 -5.05 -7.20
N LEU A 117 12.63 -4.14 -7.02
CA LEU A 117 13.07 -3.22 -8.08
C LEU A 117 13.64 -3.97 -9.29
N GLN A 118 14.48 -4.99 -9.06
CA GLN A 118 15.02 -5.83 -10.13
C GLN A 118 13.97 -6.67 -10.86
N TRP A 119 12.84 -6.97 -10.19
CA TRP A 119 11.76 -7.74 -10.79
C TRP A 119 10.77 -6.86 -11.56
N LEU A 120 10.58 -5.62 -11.13
CA LEU A 120 9.55 -4.70 -11.67
C LEU A 120 10.03 -3.76 -12.77
N ASN A 121 11.35 -3.58 -12.90
CA ASN A 121 12.03 -2.81 -13.95
C ASN A 121 12.77 -3.78 -14.87
#